data_AF-A0A1T2LCS1-F1
#
_entry.id   AF-A0A1T2LCS1-F1
#
_cell.length_a   1.000
_cell.length_b   1.000
_cell.length_c   1.000
_cell.angle_alpha   90.00
_cell.angle_beta   90.00
_cell.angle_gamma   90.00
#
_symmetry.space_group_name_H-M   'P 1'
#
loop_
_entity.id
_entity.type
_entity.pdbx_description
1 polymer ?
#
loop_
_entity_poly.entity_id
_entity_poly.type
_entity_poly.pdbx_seq_one_letter_code
_entity_poly.pdbx_strand_id
1 'polypeptide(L)'
;MFNTLFGDIRNGRLKRLPFLLHSILLWLLMLGTVLAIAVALGAAEHIIGGDLQRAQEQLMSSFGGVAILIFIVLVLLFVFASANLHAKRIRDIGIPGWWGVLAIFLFSTAISILLSPQIANGLGTLIWFVILLIPSDTVEITT
;
A
#
# COMPACT_ATOMS: atom_id res chain seq x y z
N MET A 1 7.17 -9.25 -11.72
CA MET A 1 6.44 -8.72 -10.55
C MET A 1 7.32 -7.83 -9.68
N PHE A 2 8.47 -8.29 -9.19
CA PHE A 2 9.37 -7.46 -8.38
C PHE A 2 9.79 -6.16 -9.10
N ASN A 3 10.21 -6.25 -10.38
CA ASN A 3 10.51 -5.05 -11.19
C ASN A 3 9.27 -4.16 -11.40
N THR A 4 8.07 -4.74 -11.48
CA THR A 4 6.83 -3.96 -11.59
C THR A 4 6.52 -3.20 -10.30
N LEU A 5 6.80 -3.79 -9.13
CA LEU A 5 6.52 -3.19 -7.82
C LEU A 5 7.62 -2.24 -7.35
N PHE A 6 8.89 -2.59 -7.57
CA PHE A 6 10.05 -1.88 -7.02
C PHE A 6 10.99 -1.29 -8.09
N GLY A 7 10.92 -1.76 -9.33
CA GLY A 7 11.72 -1.25 -10.45
C GLY A 7 10.98 -0.18 -11.28
N ASP A 8 11.59 0.22 -12.40
CA ASP A 8 11.07 1.20 -13.38
C ASP A 8 10.48 2.49 -12.78
N ILE A 9 11.11 2.98 -11.71
CA ILE A 9 10.63 4.08 -10.87
C ILE A 9 10.41 5.36 -11.70
N ARG A 10 11.34 5.70 -12.59
CA ARG A 10 11.33 6.97 -13.35
C ARG A 10 10.45 6.92 -14.60
N ASN A 11 10.50 5.81 -15.35
CA ASN A 11 9.96 5.75 -16.71
C ASN A 11 8.92 4.64 -16.91
N GLY A 12 8.65 3.80 -15.91
CA GLY A 12 7.72 2.69 -16.05
C GLY A 12 6.30 3.16 -16.35
N ARG A 13 5.59 2.46 -17.23
CA ARG A 13 4.17 2.71 -17.51
C ARG A 13 3.40 1.42 -17.27
N LEU A 14 2.15 1.55 -16.83
CA LEU A 14 1.33 0.38 -16.53
C LEU A 14 -0.06 0.55 -17.14
N LYS A 15 -0.40 -0.33 -18.08
CA LYS A 15 -1.74 -0.39 -18.69
C LYS A 15 -2.79 -0.79 -17.65
N ARG A 16 -4.07 -0.52 -17.94
CA ARG A 16 -5.20 -0.69 -17.02
C ARG A 16 -5.29 -2.09 -16.38
N LEU A 17 -5.32 -3.15 -17.20
CA LEU A 17 -5.49 -4.52 -16.70
C LEU A 17 -4.30 -4.98 -15.85
N PRO A 18 -3.03 -4.79 -16.28
CA PRO A 18 -1.88 -5.02 -15.41
C PRO A 18 -1.94 -4.22 -14.11
N PHE A 19 -2.34 -2.95 -14.14
CA PHE A 19 -2.50 -2.14 -12.92
C PHE A 19 -3.50 -2.78 -11.95
N LEU A 20 -4.69 -3.14 -12.42
CA LEU A 20 -5.71 -3.82 -11.62
C LEU A 20 -5.16 -5.09 -10.96
N LEU A 21 -4.57 -5.99 -11.74
CA LEU A 21 -4.09 -7.28 -11.25
C LEU A 21 -2.96 -7.11 -10.22
N HIS A 22 -2.01 -6.20 -10.46
CA HIS A 22 -0.92 -5.96 -9.52
C HIS A 22 -1.41 -5.24 -8.25
N SER A 23 -2.40 -4.34 -8.35
CA SER A 23 -3.02 -3.72 -7.17
C SER A 23 -3.75 -4.75 -6.32
N ILE A 24 -4.59 -5.60 -6.92
CA ILE A 24 -5.30 -6.68 -6.21
C ILE A 24 -4.29 -7.62 -5.54
N LEU A 25 -3.26 -8.03 -6.27
CA LEU A 25 -2.24 -8.92 -5.73
C LEU A 25 -1.50 -8.29 -4.56
N LEU A 26 -1.15 -7.01 -4.64
CA LEU A 26 -0.49 -6.30 -3.54
C LEU A 26 -1.38 -6.26 -2.29
N TRP A 27 -2.68 -6.01 -2.44
CA TRP A 27 -3.65 -6.08 -1.34
C TRP A 27 -3.77 -7.49 -0.75
N LEU A 28 -3.81 -8.52 -1.59
CA LEU A 28 -3.85 -9.91 -1.13
C LEU A 28 -2.60 -10.30 -0.35
N LEU A 29 -1.41 -9.84 -0.79
CA LEU A 29 -0.17 -10.07 -0.07
C LEU A 29 -0.16 -9.39 1.30
N MET A 30 -0.68 -8.16 1.39
CA MET A 30 -0.81 -7.45 2.67
C MET A 30 -1.82 -8.14 3.59
N LEU A 31 -2.98 -8.54 3.07
CA LEU A 31 -3.98 -9.29 3.84
C LEU A 31 -3.41 -10.61 4.36
N GLY A 32 -2.73 -11.37 3.49
CA GLY A 32 -2.06 -12.62 3.86
C GLY A 32 -1.00 -12.42 4.94
N THR A 33 -0.25 -11.31 4.87
CA THR A 33 0.74 -10.95 5.90
C THR A 33 0.07 -10.66 7.24
N VAL A 34 -1.00 -9.85 7.27
CA VAL A 34 -1.73 -9.53 8.51
C VAL A 34 -2.32 -10.80 9.12
N LEU A 35 -2.92 -11.68 8.31
CA LEU A 35 -3.44 -12.97 8.76
C LEU A 35 -2.32 -13.88 9.30
N ALA A 36 -1.17 -13.94 8.63
CA ALA A 36 -0.02 -14.72 9.10
C ALA A 36 0.49 -14.23 10.46
N ILE A 37 0.57 -12.91 10.67
CA ILE A 37 0.93 -12.31 11.96
C ILE A 37 -0.11 -12.69 13.02
N ALA A 38 -1.41 -12.55 12.72
CA ALA A 38 -2.47 -12.89 13.66
C ALA A 38 -2.45 -14.37 14.05
N VAL A 39 -2.24 -15.28 13.08
CA VAL A 39 -2.11 -16.72 13.34
C VAL A 39 -0.86 -17.03 14.17
N ALA A 40 0.27 -16.39 13.87
CA ALA A 40 1.50 -16.57 14.64
C ALA A 40 1.34 -16.14 16.10
N LEU A 41 0.67 -15.00 16.34
CA LEU A 41 0.35 -14.53 17.69
C LEU A 41 -0.59 -15.49 18.41
N GLY A 42 -1.69 -15.90 17.77
CA GLY A 42 -2.62 -16.86 18.37
C GLY A 42 -1.99 -18.22 18.67
N ALA A 43 -1.08 -18.70 17.82
CA ALA A 43 -0.32 -19.91 18.07
C ALA A 43 0.63 -19.75 19.28
N ALA A 44 1.31 -18.61 19.40
CA ALA A 44 2.17 -18.31 20.55
C ALA A 44 1.37 -18.24 21.86
N GLU A 45 0.18 -17.64 21.84
CA GLU A 45 -0.74 -17.58 22.99
C GLU A 45 -1.20 -18.97 23.43
N HIS A 46 -1.53 -19.84 22.47
CA HIS A 46 -1.93 -21.22 22.78
C HIS A 46 -0.78 -22.02 23.42
N ILE A 47 0.45 -21.85 22.93
CA ILE A 47 1.65 -22.52 23.47
C ILE A 47 1.96 -22.06 24.91
N ILE A 48 1.70 -20.80 25.23
CA ILE A 48 2.01 -20.18 26.55
C ILE A 48 0.88 -20.45 27.58
N GLY A 49 -0.08 -21.33 27.23
CA GLY A 49 -1.12 -21.78 28.16
C GLY A 49 -2.33 -20.85 28.24
N GLY A 50 -2.58 -20.04 27.20
CA GLY A 50 -3.77 -19.19 27.10
C GLY A 50 -3.72 -17.89 27.90
N ASP A 51 -2.61 -17.60 28.58
CA ASP A 51 -2.36 -16.29 29.20
C ASP A 51 -1.81 -15.32 28.14
N LEU A 52 -2.75 -14.62 27.49
CA LEU A 52 -2.50 -13.64 26.44
C LEU A 52 -1.49 -12.58 26.87
N GLN A 53 -1.57 -12.17 28.13
CA GLN A 53 -0.80 -11.05 28.65
C GLN A 53 0.65 -11.45 28.90
N ARG A 54 0.88 -12.63 29.49
CA ARG A 54 2.23 -13.21 29.58
C ARG A 54 2.84 -13.49 28.21
N ALA A 55 2.05 -14.02 27.27
CA ALA A 55 2.53 -14.31 25.93
C ALA A 55 3.02 -13.05 25.22
N GLN A 56 2.25 -11.97 25.30
CA GLN A 56 2.61 -10.67 24.73
C GLN A 56 3.83 -10.04 25.42
N GLU A 57 3.91 -10.08 26.75
CA GLU A 57 5.08 -9.58 27.50
C GLU A 57 6.36 -10.34 27.15
N GLN A 58 6.28 -11.66 27.00
CA GLN A 58 7.41 -12.51 26.65
C GLN A 58 7.85 -12.32 25.18
N LEU A 59 6.89 -12.16 24.26
CA LEU A 59 7.16 -11.78 22.86
C LEU A 59 7.75 -10.38 22.75
N MET A 60 7.23 -9.41 23.49
CA MET A 60 7.70 -8.02 23.52
C MET A 60 9.12 -7.91 24.08
N SER A 61 9.42 -8.63 25.17
CA SER A 61 10.75 -8.64 25.77
C SER A 61 11.79 -9.36 24.90
N SER A 62 11.41 -10.42 24.20
CA SER A 62 12.35 -11.23 23.40
C SER A 62 12.54 -10.69 21.97
N PHE A 63 11.48 -10.14 21.38
CA PHE A 63 11.46 -9.78 19.96
C PHE A 63 10.88 -8.39 19.68
N GLY A 64 10.38 -7.66 20.68
CA GLY A 64 9.58 -6.45 20.47
C GLY A 64 10.24 -5.43 19.54
N GLY A 65 11.50 -5.07 19.78
CA GLY A 65 12.20 -4.10 18.94
C GLY A 65 12.42 -4.60 17.49
N VAL A 66 12.81 -5.86 17.32
CA VAL A 66 13.06 -6.46 16.00
C VAL A 66 11.76 -6.66 15.23
N ALA A 67 10.71 -7.14 15.89
CA ALA A 67 9.39 -7.34 15.30
C ALA A 67 8.77 -6.01 14.84
N ILE A 68 8.88 -4.96 15.65
CA ILE A 68 8.44 -3.60 15.27
C ILE A 68 9.24 -3.12 14.05
N LEU A 69 10.56 -3.30 14.03
CA LEU A 69 11.39 -2.88 12.90
C LEU A 69 10.99 -3.62 11.61
N ILE A 70 10.81 -4.94 11.67
CA ILE A 70 10.35 -5.75 10.54
C ILE A 70 8.99 -5.26 10.04
N PHE A 71 8.05 -4.99 10.97
CA PHE A 71 6.72 -4.49 10.62
C PHE A 71 6.78 -3.12 9.95
N ILE A 72 7.59 -2.19 10.46
CA ILE A 72 7.80 -0.87 9.85
C ILE A 72 8.36 -1.01 8.44
N VAL A 73 9.39 -1.83 8.25
CA VAL A 73 9.98 -2.08 6.93
C VAL A 73 8.94 -2.65 5.97
N LEU A 74 8.13 -3.60 6.43
CA LEU A 74 7.07 -4.20 5.63
C LEU A 74 6.02 -3.18 5.20
N VAL A 75 5.56 -2.32 6.12
CA VAL A 75 4.63 -1.23 5.83
C VAL A 75 5.24 -0.26 4.81
N LEU A 76 6.50 0.15 4.99
CA LEU A 76 7.18 1.03 4.04
C LEU A 76 7.31 0.42 2.65
N LEU A 77 7.65 -0.88 2.56
CA LEU A 77 7.71 -1.60 1.29
C LEU A 77 6.34 -1.65 0.61
N PHE A 78 5.27 -1.89 1.37
CA PHE A 78 3.90 -1.90 0.87
C PHE A 78 3.48 -0.53 0.35
N VAL A 79 3.71 0.54 1.13
CA VAL A 79 3.40 1.92 0.76
C VAL A 79 4.17 2.30 -0.51
N PHE A 80 5.46 2.00 -0.56
CA PHE A 80 6.29 2.27 -1.72
C PHE A 80 5.81 1.52 -2.97
N ALA A 81 5.54 0.22 -2.85
CA ALA A 81 5.05 -0.59 -3.97
C ALA A 81 3.71 -0.07 -4.49
N SER A 82 2.79 0.29 -3.58
CA SER A 82 1.50 0.88 -3.93
C SER A 82 1.69 2.22 -4.65
N ALA A 83 2.49 3.13 -4.10
CA ALA A 83 2.80 4.42 -4.70
C ALA A 83 3.44 4.27 -6.09
N ASN A 84 4.38 3.33 -6.26
CA ASN A 84 5.03 3.08 -7.54
C ASN A 84 4.03 2.57 -8.60
N LEU A 85 3.10 1.68 -8.24
CA LEU A 85 2.03 1.25 -9.16
C LEU A 85 1.16 2.43 -9.61
N HIS A 86 0.76 3.31 -8.68
CA HIS A 86 0.00 4.51 -9.00
C HIS A 86 0.80 5.45 -9.89
N ALA A 87 2.08 5.70 -9.59
CA ALA A 87 2.94 6.55 -10.41
C ALA A 87 3.06 6.03 -11.84
N LYS A 88 3.23 4.71 -12.03
CA LYS A 88 3.28 4.09 -13.37
C LYS A 88 1.95 4.21 -14.11
N ARG A 89 0.82 4.07 -13.43
CA ARG A 89 -0.51 4.21 -14.04
C ARG A 89 -0.83 5.66 -14.40
N ILE A 90 -0.51 6.60 -13.51
CA ILE A 90 -0.66 8.04 -13.73
C ILE A 90 0.19 8.49 -14.93
N ARG A 91 1.43 7.99 -15.05
CA ARG A 91 2.29 8.23 -16.21
C ARG A 91 1.72 7.65 -17.51
N ASP A 92 1.04 6.51 -17.42
CA ASP A 92 0.37 5.90 -18.57
C ASP A 92 -0.83 6.74 -19.08
N ILE A 93 -1.46 7.52 -18.20
CA ILE A 93 -2.57 8.44 -18.55
C ILE A 93 -2.06 9.74 -19.22
N GLY A 94 -0.77 10.07 -19.06
CA GLY A 94 -0.13 11.29 -19.58
C GLY A 94 0.23 12.32 -18.50
N ILE A 95 0.00 12.02 -17.22
CA ILE A 95 0.30 12.92 -16.11
C ILE A 95 1.70 12.61 -15.55
N PRO A 96 2.46 13.59 -15.03
CA PRO A 96 3.73 13.32 -14.34
C PRO A 96 3.54 12.37 -13.13
N GLY A 97 4.01 11.13 -13.27
CA GLY A 97 3.68 10.01 -12.35
C GLY A 97 3.83 10.32 -10.85
N TRP A 98 5.05 10.63 -10.40
CA TRP A 98 5.32 10.87 -8.97
C TRP A 98 4.68 12.15 -8.42
N TRP A 99 4.58 13.20 -9.25
CA TRP A 99 3.87 14.42 -8.87
C TRP A 99 2.37 14.18 -8.72
N GLY A 100 1.78 13.36 -9.59
CA GLY A 100 0.39 12.95 -9.46
C GLY A 100 0.15 12.14 -8.17
N VAL A 101 1.04 11.21 -7.84
CA VAL A 101 0.97 10.48 -6.55
C VAL A 101 1.07 11.44 -5.36
N LEU A 102 2.03 12.36 -5.39
CA LEU A 102 2.20 13.35 -4.31
C LEU A 102 0.97 14.24 -4.17
N ALA A 103 0.39 14.71 -5.27
CA ALA A 103 -0.82 15.53 -5.27
C ALA A 103 -2.01 14.76 -4.65
N ILE A 104 -2.21 13.51 -5.04
CA ILE A 104 -3.25 12.64 -4.46
C ILE A 104 -3.00 12.46 -2.96
N PHE A 105 -1.75 12.17 -2.56
CA PHE A 105 -1.41 11.97 -1.15
C PHE A 105 -1.70 13.23 -0.32
N LEU A 106 -1.21 14.40 -0.74
CA LEU A 106 -1.45 15.66 -0.04
C LEU A 106 -2.93 16.01 0.02
N PHE A 107 -3.66 15.79 -1.07
CA PHE A 107 -5.11 15.98 -1.11
C PHE A 107 -5.83 15.05 -0.13
N SER A 108 -5.52 13.75 -0.15
CA SER A 108 -6.10 12.77 0.79
C SER A 108 -5.78 13.11 2.24
N THR A 109 -4.56 13.54 2.55
CA THR A 109 -4.17 13.99 3.89
C THR A 109 -4.95 15.24 4.31
N ALA A 110 -5.08 16.23 3.44
CA ALA A 110 -5.86 17.43 3.71
C ALA A 110 -7.32 17.08 4.01
N ILE A 111 -7.95 16.22 3.21
CA ILE A 111 -9.32 15.76 3.46
C ILE A 111 -9.42 14.99 4.79
N SER A 112 -8.43 14.15 5.11
CA SER A 112 -8.42 13.39 6.36
C SER A 112 -8.37 14.29 7.59
N ILE A 113 -7.67 15.42 7.51
CA ILE A 113 -7.53 16.39 8.61
C ILE A 113 -8.78 17.30 8.69
N LEU A 114 -9.28 17.77 7.55
CA LEU A 114 -10.33 18.78 7.50
C LEU A 114 -11.75 18.20 7.65
N LEU A 115 -11.98 16.96 7.20
CA LEU A 115 -13.29 16.32 7.21
C LEU A 115 -13.30 15.08 8.11
N SER A 116 -12.73 13.97 7.64
CA SER A 116 -12.54 12.76 8.43
C SER A 116 -11.67 11.73 7.69
N PRO A 117 -11.01 10.82 8.42
CA PRO A 117 -10.29 9.69 7.82
C PRO A 117 -11.19 8.79 6.96
N GLN A 118 -12.46 8.60 7.36
CA GLN A 118 -13.40 7.74 6.63
C GLN A 118 -13.72 8.32 5.25
N ILE A 119 -13.95 9.63 5.16
CA ILE A 119 -14.18 10.32 3.88
C ILE A 119 -12.93 10.27 3.01
N ALA A 120 -11.74 10.50 3.58
CA ALA A 120 -10.48 10.41 2.85
C ALA A 120 -10.26 9.02 2.24
N ASN A 121 -10.56 7.94 2.98
CA ASN A 121 -10.47 6.57 2.48
C ASN A 121 -11.47 6.27 1.35
N GLY A 122 -12.71 6.77 1.48
CA GLY A 122 -13.72 6.67 0.43
C GLY A 122 -13.26 7.37 -0.86
N LEU A 123 -12.75 8.59 -0.74
CA LEU A 123 -12.19 9.34 -1.88
C LEU A 123 -10.98 8.64 -2.48
N GLY A 124 -10.07 8.09 -1.67
CA GLY A 124 -8.92 7.33 -2.17
C GLY A 124 -9.35 6.14 -3.04
N THR A 125 -10.41 5.45 -2.64
CA THR A 125 -11.01 4.36 -3.42
C THR A 125 -11.58 4.87 -4.75
N LEU A 126 -12.29 6.00 -4.73
CA LEU A 126 -12.82 6.62 -5.96
C LEU A 126 -11.70 7.08 -6.90
N ILE A 127 -10.64 7.70 -6.37
CA ILE A 127 -9.46 8.11 -7.14
C ILE A 127 -8.81 6.89 -7.79
N TRP A 128 -8.68 5.77 -7.07
CA TRP A 128 -8.17 4.52 -7.63
C TRP A 128 -9.02 4.02 -8.81
N PHE A 129 -10.36 4.05 -8.70
CA PHE A 129 -11.26 3.71 -9.81
C PHE A 129 -11.11 4.67 -10.99
N VAL A 130 -11.01 5.97 -10.76
CA VAL A 130 -10.81 6.97 -11.81
C VAL A 130 -9.51 6.68 -12.57
N ILE A 131 -8.40 6.50 -11.85
CA ILE A 131 -7.09 6.19 -12.43
C ILE A 131 -7.09 4.86 -13.20
N LEU A 132 -7.85 3.88 -12.72
CA LEU A 132 -8.03 2.59 -13.41
C LEU A 132 -8.78 2.74 -14.75
N LEU A 133 -9.84 3.56 -14.77
CA LEU A 133 -10.77 3.65 -15.91
C LEU A 133 -10.33 4.64 -16.99
N ILE A 134 -9.53 5.67 -16.68
CA ILE A 134 -9.02 6.60 -17.69
C ILE A 134 -8.17 5.85 -18.73
N PRO A 135 -8.30 6.12 -20.05
CA PRO A 135 -7.47 5.46 -21.08
C PRO A 135 -6.00 5.82 -21.01
N SER A 136 -5.18 5.02 -21.67
CA SER A 136 -3.77 5.33 -21.86
C SER A 136 -3.64 6.51 -22.83
N ASP A 137 -2.63 7.36 -22.60
CA ASP A 137 -2.25 8.45 -23.51
C ASP A 137 -3.36 9.47 -23.83
N THR A 138 -4.35 9.64 -22.94
CA THR A 138 -5.43 10.61 -23.14
C THR A 138 -5.04 12.06 -22.93
N VAL A 139 -4.02 12.32 -22.11
CA VAL A 139 -3.55 13.68 -21.84
C VAL A 139 -2.24 13.87 -22.59
N GLU A 140 -2.33 14.24 -23.87
CA GLU A 140 -1.19 14.82 -24.57
C GLU A 140 -0.91 16.19 -23.95
N ILE A 141 0.06 16.25 -23.03
CA ILE A 141 0.63 17.53 -22.64
C ILE A 141 1.49 17.98 -23.82
N THR A 142 0.89 18.70 -24.78
CA THR A 142 1.64 19.45 -25.79
C THR A 142 2.51 20.48 -25.08
N THR A 143 3.78 20.13 -24.87
CA THR A 143 4.84 21.08 -24.50
C THR A 143 5.30 21.84 -25.72
#